data_AF-A0A7V4A0H4-F1
#
_entry.id   AF-A0A7V4A0H4-F1
#
_cell.length_a   1.000
_cell.length_b   1.000
_cell.length_c   1.000
_cell.angle_alpha   90.00
_cell.angle_beta   90.00
_cell.angle_gamma   90.00
#
_symmetry.space_group_name_H-M   'P 1'
#
loop_
_entity.id
_entity.type
_entity.pdbx_description
1 polymer ?
#
loop_
_entity_poly.entity_id
_entity_poly.type
_entity_poly.pdbx_seq_one_letter_code
_entity_poly.pdbx_strand_id
1 'polypeptide(L)'
;MKKLLAFCAVLLPLALAQGVTITYWQYEFRSKVEAINELIRRFEAQNPGIKVVHQTFPYDAFQQKVAAAIPAGQGPDVVNLYYGWAPTWVKAGYLVPLPDDWMRRLDQDFVAMAQAAKVGGKLYGVPTAVRSLALFYNKDLFRQAGIAGPPKTWEEFIAVGQKLTVKQGGRFTQIGYGIAPDGQDHHLVREVLVRQFGGKPYSDDGKRVLYQGEAGLKALSFYTDWVRKHEIGIPGFFPGNNGYRDGFIAGRIAMIIDGSFAIGTIQQGARFNWGVAELPLERPGGRKANFGSFWMHGLTPLATGPKREAALRFLAFITSEETQRYWLEKVGELPASKN
;
A
#
# COMPACT_ATOMS: atom_id res chain seq x y z
N MET A 1 75.63 -5.48 22.08
CA MET A 1 74.82 -4.74 21.08
C MET A 1 73.44 -5.37 20.98
N LYS A 2 72.44 -4.82 21.70
CA LYS A 2 71.02 -5.12 21.48
C LYS A 2 70.28 -3.78 21.53
N LYS A 3 69.85 -3.28 20.38
CA LYS A 3 69.10 -2.02 20.24
C LYS A 3 67.64 -2.30 20.61
N LEU A 4 67.13 -1.67 21.66
CA LEU A 4 65.69 -1.58 21.94
C LEU A 4 65.09 -0.55 20.98
N LEU A 5 64.19 -0.98 20.11
CA LEU A 5 63.33 -0.10 19.33
C LEU A 5 62.10 0.25 20.17
N ALA A 6 62.00 1.52 20.59
CA ALA A 6 60.79 2.07 21.19
C ALA A 6 59.79 2.39 20.07
N PHE A 7 58.66 1.69 20.06
CA PHE A 7 57.56 1.94 19.14
C PHE A 7 56.68 3.05 19.75
N CYS A 8 56.82 4.29 19.27
CA CYS A 8 55.89 5.37 19.58
C CYS A 8 54.57 5.11 18.84
N ALA A 9 53.56 4.66 19.56
CA ALA A 9 52.19 4.62 19.07
C ALA A 9 51.66 6.06 18.96
N VAL A 10 51.53 6.55 17.74
CA VAL A 10 50.81 7.80 17.45
C VAL A 10 49.32 7.53 17.65
N LEU A 11 48.78 7.96 18.79
CA LEU A 11 47.35 8.05 19.02
C LEU A 11 46.80 9.21 18.18
N LEU A 12 46.27 8.89 17.00
CA LEU A 12 45.41 9.81 16.25
C LEU A 12 44.13 10.03 17.07
N PRO A 13 43.72 11.28 17.34
CA PRO A 13 42.47 11.55 18.03
C PRO A 13 41.33 11.13 17.10
N LEU A 14 40.47 10.20 17.55
CA LEU A 14 39.17 9.98 16.95
C LEU A 14 38.39 11.30 17.06
N ALA A 15 38.24 12.01 15.94
CA ALA A 15 37.26 13.06 15.83
C ALA A 15 35.89 12.41 16.06
N LEU A 16 35.29 12.65 17.22
CA LEU A 16 33.89 12.33 17.48
C LEU A 16 33.06 13.10 16.46
N ALA A 17 32.57 12.42 15.42
CA ALA A 17 31.66 13.00 14.45
C ALA A 17 30.47 13.60 15.20
N GLN A 18 30.26 14.90 15.02
CA GLN A 18 29.15 15.64 15.64
C GLN A 18 27.84 14.97 15.20
N GLY A 19 27.10 14.38 16.14
CA GLY A 19 25.93 13.57 15.82
C GLY A 19 24.85 14.37 15.07
N VAL A 20 24.29 13.79 14.01
CA VAL A 20 23.22 14.39 13.20
C VAL A 20 21.88 13.85 13.67
N THR A 21 20.94 14.73 13.99
CA THR A 21 19.55 14.35 14.31
C THR A 21 18.61 14.76 13.18
N ILE A 22 17.87 13.80 12.64
CA ILE A 22 16.78 14.04 11.69
C ILE A 22 15.42 13.78 12.35
N THR A 23 14.39 14.48 11.90
CA THR A 23 13.01 14.27 12.36
C THR A 23 12.20 13.58 11.27
N TYR A 24 11.51 12.51 11.63
CA TYR A 24 10.60 11.76 10.77
C TYR A 24 9.15 11.90 11.25
N TRP A 25 8.25 12.35 10.38
CA TRP A 25 6.83 12.46 10.68
C TRP A 25 6.00 11.42 9.93
N GLN A 26 5.05 10.81 10.62
CA GLN A 26 4.01 9.98 10.01
C GLN A 26 2.67 10.11 10.73
N TYR A 27 1.61 9.58 10.11
CA TYR A 27 0.32 9.46 10.78
C TYR A 27 0.26 8.27 11.73
N GLU A 28 -0.60 8.34 12.74
CA GLU A 28 -0.79 7.28 13.72
C GLU A 28 -1.54 6.09 13.12
N PHE A 29 -0.84 4.96 13.08
CA PHE A 29 -1.41 3.64 12.82
C PHE A 29 -0.55 2.59 13.50
N ARG A 30 -1.08 1.96 14.54
CA ARG A 30 -0.30 1.20 15.52
C ARG A 30 0.75 0.27 14.91
N SER A 31 0.35 -0.66 14.02
CA SER A 31 1.29 -1.63 13.45
C SER A 31 2.39 -0.99 12.59
N LYS A 32 2.09 0.11 11.90
CA LYS A 32 3.08 0.87 11.12
C LYS A 32 4.05 1.64 12.02
N VAL A 33 3.54 2.22 13.10
CA VAL A 33 4.35 2.94 14.10
C VAL A 33 5.32 1.98 14.79
N GLU A 34 4.82 0.82 15.22
CA GLU A 34 5.65 -0.23 15.83
C GLU A 34 6.72 -0.72 14.84
N ALA A 35 6.35 -1.00 13.59
CA ALA A 35 7.30 -1.43 12.56
C ALA A 35 8.37 -0.36 12.26
N ILE A 36 7.98 0.91 12.08
CA ILE A 36 8.94 2.01 11.87
C ILE A 36 9.86 2.21 13.07
N ASN A 37 9.37 2.13 14.30
CA ASN A 37 10.20 2.32 15.48
C ASN A 37 11.31 1.26 15.56
N GLU A 38 10.98 0.00 15.24
CA GLU A 38 11.98 -1.06 15.16
C GLU A 38 12.96 -0.84 14.00
N LEU A 39 12.49 -0.36 12.85
CA LEU A 39 13.36 -0.02 11.71
C LEU A 39 14.29 1.16 12.02
N ILE A 40 13.80 2.18 12.73
CA ILE A 40 14.62 3.29 13.22
C ILE A 40 15.73 2.77 14.14
N ARG A 41 15.39 1.89 15.10
CA ARG A 41 16.38 1.29 16.01
C ARG A 41 17.48 0.54 15.24
N ARG A 42 17.10 -0.22 14.20
CA ARG A 42 18.06 -0.93 13.33
C ARG A 42 18.93 0.03 12.51
N PHE A 43 18.32 1.07 11.95
CA PHE A 43 19.03 2.11 11.21
C PHE A 43 20.08 2.81 12.08
N GLU A 44 19.70 3.24 13.29
CA GLU A 44 20.61 3.92 14.22
C GLU A 44 21.76 3.00 14.66
N ALA A 45 21.49 1.70 14.87
CA ALA A 45 22.54 0.73 15.17
C ALA A 45 23.55 0.55 14.02
N GLN A 46 23.11 0.66 12.77
CA GLN A 46 23.97 0.57 11.58
C GLN A 46 24.65 1.91 11.22
N ASN A 47 24.18 3.03 11.77
CA ASN A 47 24.63 4.37 11.44
C ASN A 47 24.98 5.16 12.71
N PRO A 48 26.06 4.77 13.43
CA PRO A 48 26.47 5.48 14.63
C PRO A 48 26.72 6.96 14.31
N GLY A 49 26.13 7.83 15.13
CA GLY A 49 26.17 9.28 14.92
C GLY A 49 24.96 9.85 14.18
N ILE A 50 24.00 9.04 13.72
CA ILE A 50 22.71 9.51 13.22
C ILE A 50 21.61 9.11 14.20
N LYS A 51 20.75 10.07 14.56
CA LYS A 51 19.56 9.86 15.38
C LYS A 51 18.30 10.23 14.58
N VAL A 52 17.24 9.42 14.69
CA VAL A 52 15.94 9.68 14.05
C VAL A 52 14.89 9.92 15.14
N VAL A 53 14.42 11.16 15.22
CA VAL A 53 13.30 11.52 16.10
C VAL A 53 11.99 11.28 15.35
N HIS A 54 11.27 10.25 15.76
CA HIS A 54 9.97 9.91 15.18
C HIS A 54 8.84 10.63 15.90
N GLN A 55 8.01 11.35 15.16
CA GLN A 55 6.80 11.99 15.68
C GLN A 55 5.58 11.54 14.89
N THR A 56 4.50 11.26 15.61
CA THR A 56 3.26 10.76 15.04
C THR A 56 2.11 11.71 15.32
N PHE A 57 1.13 11.75 14.42
CA PHE A 57 -0.06 12.57 14.56
C PHE A 57 -1.32 11.82 14.10
N PRO A 58 -2.51 12.12 14.65
CA PRO A 58 -3.76 11.57 14.13
C PRO A 58 -3.92 11.84 12.64
N TYR A 59 -4.42 10.84 11.89
CA TYR A 59 -4.55 10.92 10.43
C TYR A 59 -5.32 12.17 9.97
N ASP A 60 -6.44 12.47 10.63
CA ASP A 60 -7.32 13.60 10.28
C ASP A 60 -6.63 14.96 10.44
N ALA A 61 -5.68 15.07 11.37
CA ALA A 61 -4.93 16.30 11.62
C ALA A 61 -3.60 16.38 10.85
N PHE A 62 -3.13 15.26 10.27
CA PHE A 62 -1.76 15.13 9.78
C PHE A 62 -1.43 16.09 8.64
N GLN A 63 -2.27 16.17 7.60
CA GLN A 63 -2.02 17.08 6.48
C GLN A 63 -2.02 18.55 6.92
N GLN A 64 -2.94 18.93 7.81
CA GLN A 64 -3.04 20.30 8.32
C GLN A 64 -1.80 20.66 9.17
N LYS A 65 -1.28 19.71 9.96
CA LYS A 65 -0.06 19.90 10.74
C LYS A 65 1.15 20.13 9.84
N VAL A 66 1.31 19.34 8.78
CA VAL A 66 2.38 19.51 7.78
C VAL A 66 2.26 20.86 7.09
N ALA A 67 1.04 21.22 6.64
CA ALA A 67 0.77 22.46 5.94
C ALA A 67 1.04 23.72 6.77
N ALA A 68 0.86 23.64 8.09
CA ALA A 68 1.18 24.73 9.01
C ALA A 68 2.68 24.80 9.36
N ALA A 69 3.32 23.65 9.57
CA ALA A 69 4.69 23.59 10.10
C ALA A 69 5.75 23.96 9.05
N ILE A 70 5.69 23.34 7.86
CA ILE A 70 6.77 23.47 6.87
C ILE A 70 6.96 24.93 6.41
N PRO A 71 5.91 25.69 6.06
CA PRO A 71 6.06 27.11 5.70
C PRO A 71 6.60 27.98 6.83
N ALA A 72 6.38 27.58 8.10
CA ALA A 72 6.89 28.28 9.28
C ALA A 72 8.37 27.93 9.59
N GLY A 73 9.04 27.15 8.74
CA GLY A 73 10.42 26.70 8.98
C GLY A 73 10.52 25.61 10.05
N GLN A 74 9.42 24.92 10.35
CA GLN A 74 9.33 23.90 11.40
C GLN A 74 8.89 22.55 10.83
N GLY A 75 9.19 21.47 11.54
CA GLY A 75 8.69 20.14 11.22
C GLY A 75 9.77 19.17 10.74
N PRO A 76 9.41 18.17 9.93
CA PRO A 76 10.26 17.01 9.69
C PRO A 76 11.30 17.27 8.61
N ASP A 77 12.41 16.52 8.68
CA ASP A 77 13.33 16.34 7.55
C ASP A 77 12.75 15.33 6.55
N VAL A 78 12.14 14.25 7.07
CA VAL A 78 11.50 13.18 6.30
C VAL A 78 10.02 13.09 6.66
N VAL A 79 9.13 13.07 5.68
CA VAL A 79 7.68 12.99 5.90
C VAL A 79 7.09 11.80 5.16
N ASN A 80 6.25 11.03 5.87
CA ASN A 80 5.40 10.02 5.24
C ASN A 80 4.16 10.68 4.63
N LEU A 81 3.80 10.30 3.42
CA LEU A 81 2.63 10.85 2.75
C LEU A 81 1.95 9.81 1.86
N TYR A 82 0.65 9.96 1.68
CA TYR A 82 -0.08 9.22 0.67
C TYR A 82 0.29 9.76 -0.71
N TYR A 83 0.58 8.88 -1.67
CA TYR A 83 1.05 9.27 -3.01
C TYR A 83 0.12 10.28 -3.71
N GLY A 84 -1.19 10.17 -3.50
CA GLY A 84 -2.18 11.07 -4.07
C GLY A 84 -2.10 12.52 -3.57
N TRP A 85 -1.38 12.78 -2.47
CA TRP A 85 -1.17 14.14 -1.95
C TRP A 85 0.04 14.83 -2.61
N ALA A 86 0.94 14.06 -3.23
CA ALA A 86 2.21 14.57 -3.74
C ALA A 86 2.05 15.74 -4.73
N PRO A 87 1.12 15.74 -5.71
CA PRO A 87 0.95 16.89 -6.61
C PRO A 87 0.65 18.20 -5.88
N THR A 88 -0.24 18.16 -4.90
CA THR A 88 -0.61 19.33 -4.08
C THR A 88 0.55 19.78 -3.21
N TRP A 89 1.26 18.83 -2.57
CA TRP A 89 2.38 19.13 -1.68
C TRP A 89 3.60 19.66 -2.43
N VAL A 90 3.87 19.17 -3.64
CA VAL A 90 4.90 19.72 -4.54
C VAL A 90 4.56 21.15 -4.92
N LYS A 91 3.31 21.43 -5.32
CA LYS A 91 2.86 22.79 -5.65
C LYS A 91 2.97 23.74 -4.45
N ALA A 92 2.70 23.24 -3.24
CA ALA A 92 2.81 24.02 -2.00
C ALA A 92 4.26 24.17 -1.47
N GLY A 93 5.23 23.51 -2.10
CA GLY A 93 6.63 23.56 -1.68
C GLY A 93 6.95 22.71 -0.44
N TYR A 94 6.11 21.75 -0.08
CA TYR A 94 6.30 20.91 1.11
C TYR A 94 7.31 19.77 0.88
N LEU A 95 7.61 19.46 -0.37
CA LEU A 95 8.51 18.39 -0.77
C LEU A 95 9.61 18.93 -1.68
N VAL A 96 10.82 18.40 -1.52
CA VAL A 96 11.94 18.62 -2.44
C VAL A 96 12.20 17.36 -3.27
N PRO A 97 12.65 17.50 -4.53
CA PRO A 97 12.96 16.33 -5.33
C PRO A 97 14.12 15.53 -4.73
N LEU A 98 14.02 14.21 -4.84
CA LEU A 98 15.12 13.30 -4.57
C LEU A 98 16.18 13.42 -5.69
N PRO A 99 17.45 13.09 -5.41
CA PRO A 99 18.50 13.08 -6.43
C PRO A 99 18.21 12.08 -7.57
N ASP A 100 18.76 12.31 -8.76
CA ASP A 100 18.38 11.59 -9.99
C ASP A 100 18.69 10.08 -9.97
N ASP A 101 19.66 9.64 -9.17
CA ASP A 101 19.95 8.22 -8.96
C ASP A 101 18.79 7.47 -8.30
N TRP A 102 18.00 8.14 -7.45
CA TRP A 102 16.77 7.58 -6.89
C TRP A 102 15.70 7.33 -7.94
N MET A 103 15.61 8.20 -8.95
CA MET A 103 14.69 7.99 -10.07
C MET A 103 15.06 6.73 -10.85
N ARG A 104 16.36 6.53 -11.12
CA ARG A 104 16.86 5.30 -11.76
C ARG A 104 16.55 4.06 -10.93
N ARG A 105 16.81 4.13 -9.61
CA ARG A 105 16.50 3.06 -8.66
C ARG A 105 15.01 2.71 -8.66
N LEU A 106 14.12 3.71 -8.67
CA LEU A 106 12.68 3.51 -8.77
C LEU A 106 12.28 2.74 -10.05
N ASP A 107 12.87 3.11 -11.18
CA ASP A 107 12.54 2.52 -12.49
C ASP A 107 13.00 1.05 -12.58
N GLN A 108 14.18 0.76 -12.02
CA GLN A 108 14.80 -0.56 -12.05
C GLN A 108 14.21 -1.49 -10.99
N ASP A 109 14.15 -1.05 -9.74
CA ASP A 109 13.98 -1.95 -8.59
C ASP A 109 12.55 -1.95 -8.03
N PHE A 110 11.69 -1.01 -8.43
CA PHE A 110 10.34 -0.90 -7.88
C PHE A 110 9.26 -1.28 -8.89
N VAL A 111 8.15 -1.82 -8.39
CA VAL A 111 6.99 -2.18 -9.20
C VAL A 111 6.45 -0.95 -9.95
N ALA A 112 5.84 -1.18 -11.11
CA ALA A 112 5.39 -0.11 -12.01
C ALA A 112 4.47 0.92 -11.33
N MET A 113 3.72 0.52 -10.29
CA MET A 113 2.86 1.44 -9.54
C MET A 113 3.66 2.55 -8.83
N ALA A 114 4.88 2.28 -8.38
CA ALA A 114 5.72 3.26 -7.67
C ALA A 114 6.05 4.49 -8.54
N GLN A 115 5.90 4.38 -9.86
CA GLN A 115 6.05 5.49 -10.81
C GLN A 115 5.08 6.64 -10.56
N ALA A 116 3.94 6.39 -9.89
CA ALA A 116 3.00 7.43 -9.48
C ALA A 116 3.58 8.38 -8.40
N ALA A 117 4.77 8.12 -7.87
CA ALA A 117 5.51 9.03 -7.00
C ALA A 117 6.18 10.19 -7.76
N LYS A 118 6.22 10.12 -9.10
CA LYS A 118 6.76 11.17 -9.97
C LYS A 118 5.74 12.27 -10.19
N VAL A 119 6.14 13.52 -9.98
CA VAL A 119 5.34 14.72 -10.27
C VAL A 119 6.13 15.62 -11.19
N GLY A 120 5.59 15.94 -12.37
CA GLY A 120 6.28 16.77 -13.36
C GLY A 120 7.65 16.23 -13.77
N GLY A 121 7.79 14.91 -13.88
CA GLY A 121 9.03 14.24 -14.28
C GLY A 121 10.09 14.10 -13.18
N LYS A 122 9.85 14.58 -11.96
CA LYS A 122 10.77 14.45 -10.82
C LYS A 122 10.21 13.54 -9.74
N LEU A 123 11.08 12.83 -9.02
CA LEU A 123 10.71 11.95 -7.92
C LEU A 123 10.73 12.71 -6.59
N TYR A 124 9.65 12.66 -5.81
CA TYR A 124 9.51 13.39 -4.53
C TYR A 124 9.47 12.49 -3.30
N GLY A 125 9.60 11.19 -3.48
CA GLY A 125 9.67 10.23 -2.40
C GLY A 125 9.62 8.80 -2.91
N VAL A 126 9.78 7.86 -2.00
CA VAL A 126 9.85 6.43 -2.32
C VAL A 126 8.91 5.61 -1.43
N PRO A 127 8.21 4.62 -1.96
CA PRO A 127 7.37 3.73 -1.17
C PRO A 127 8.17 2.66 -0.43
N THR A 128 7.76 2.33 0.79
CA THR A 128 8.19 1.09 1.47
C THR A 128 7.36 -0.10 1.02
N ALA A 129 6.08 0.12 0.71
CA ALA A 129 5.17 -0.93 0.32
C ALA A 129 4.11 -0.40 -0.66
N VAL A 130 3.56 -1.31 -1.47
CA VAL A 130 2.40 -1.06 -2.32
C VAL A 130 1.20 -1.87 -1.85
N ARG A 131 0.04 -1.36 -2.19
CA ARG A 131 -1.25 -1.99 -1.96
C ARG A 131 -1.90 -2.23 -3.30
N SER A 132 -2.44 -3.43 -3.46
CA SER A 132 -3.22 -3.80 -4.63
C SER A 132 -4.36 -4.71 -4.21
N LEU A 133 -5.41 -4.77 -5.03
CA LEU A 133 -6.55 -5.65 -4.76
C LEU A 133 -6.24 -7.06 -5.25
N ALA A 134 -6.80 -8.04 -4.55
CA ALA A 134 -6.75 -9.45 -4.92
C ALA A 134 -8.07 -10.13 -4.57
N LEU A 135 -8.31 -11.30 -5.19
CA LEU A 135 -9.43 -12.14 -4.85
C LEU A 135 -9.04 -13.05 -3.68
N PHE A 136 -9.71 -12.89 -2.54
CA PHE A 136 -9.63 -13.80 -1.42
C PHE A 136 -10.77 -14.81 -1.51
N TYR A 137 -10.47 -16.10 -1.32
CA TYR A 137 -11.47 -17.15 -1.46
C TYR A 137 -11.32 -18.25 -0.41
N ASN A 138 -12.45 -18.81 -0.01
CA ASN A 138 -12.54 -19.91 0.95
C ASN A 138 -12.35 -21.26 0.21
N LYS A 139 -11.17 -21.87 0.35
CA LYS A 139 -10.81 -23.14 -0.31
C LYS A 139 -11.68 -24.30 0.14
N ASP A 140 -12.14 -24.29 1.38
CA ASP A 140 -12.99 -25.35 1.91
C ASP A 140 -14.37 -25.32 1.27
N LEU A 141 -14.98 -24.14 1.12
CA LEU A 141 -16.24 -23.97 0.39
C LEU A 141 -16.10 -24.31 -1.10
N PHE A 142 -14.98 -23.93 -1.73
CA PHE A 142 -14.69 -24.30 -3.11
C PHE A 142 -14.61 -25.83 -3.27
N ARG A 143 -13.87 -26.51 -2.38
CA ARG A 143 -13.75 -27.98 -2.39
C ARG A 143 -15.10 -28.65 -2.17
N GLN A 144 -15.91 -28.17 -1.23
CA GLN A 144 -17.25 -28.70 -0.96
C GLN A 144 -18.18 -28.57 -2.18
N ALA A 145 -18.05 -27.48 -2.95
CA ALA A 145 -18.82 -27.25 -4.17
C ALA A 145 -18.21 -27.87 -5.44
N GLY A 146 -17.11 -28.63 -5.33
CA GLY A 146 -16.43 -29.24 -6.48
C GLY A 146 -15.76 -28.23 -7.43
N ILE A 147 -15.39 -27.05 -6.93
CA ILE A 147 -14.77 -25.97 -7.71
C ILE A 147 -13.25 -26.12 -7.64
N ALA A 148 -12.61 -26.33 -8.78
CA ALA A 148 -11.19 -26.69 -8.87
C ALA A 148 -10.21 -25.57 -8.46
N GLY A 149 -10.64 -24.30 -8.54
CA GLY A 149 -9.77 -23.17 -8.22
C GLY A 149 -10.47 -21.82 -8.37
N PRO A 150 -9.75 -20.73 -8.07
CA PRO A 150 -10.28 -19.37 -8.19
C PRO A 150 -10.62 -19.04 -9.66
N PRO A 151 -11.70 -18.27 -9.89
CA PRO A 151 -12.11 -17.84 -11.24
C PRO A 151 -11.07 -16.93 -11.89
N LYS A 152 -10.84 -17.11 -13.19
CA LYS A 152 -9.91 -16.32 -14.01
C LYS A 152 -10.62 -15.26 -14.84
N THR A 153 -11.92 -15.44 -15.10
CA THR A 153 -12.76 -14.47 -15.80
C THR A 153 -13.92 -14.01 -14.93
N TRP A 154 -14.48 -12.83 -15.22
CA TRP A 154 -15.65 -12.36 -14.47
C TRP A 154 -16.89 -13.23 -14.70
N GLU A 155 -17.00 -13.89 -15.86
CA GLU A 155 -18.05 -14.88 -16.13
C GLU A 155 -17.91 -16.10 -15.20
N GLU A 156 -16.70 -16.66 -15.09
CA GLU A 156 -16.40 -17.74 -14.14
C GLU A 156 -16.65 -17.28 -12.70
N PHE A 157 -16.28 -16.04 -12.35
CA PHE A 157 -16.50 -15.48 -11.02
C PHE A 157 -17.98 -15.41 -10.66
N ILE A 158 -18.83 -14.98 -11.59
CA ILE A 158 -20.29 -14.97 -11.40
C ILE A 158 -20.79 -16.40 -11.21
N ALA A 159 -20.40 -17.34 -12.08
CA ALA A 159 -20.84 -18.74 -11.98
C ALA A 159 -20.41 -19.41 -10.67
N VAL A 160 -19.18 -19.16 -10.22
CA VAL A 160 -18.66 -19.61 -8.92
C VAL A 160 -19.43 -18.97 -7.77
N GLY A 161 -19.68 -17.66 -7.84
CA GLY A 161 -20.47 -16.94 -6.85
C GLY A 161 -21.88 -17.49 -6.71
N GLN A 162 -22.53 -17.83 -7.82
CA GLN A 162 -23.86 -18.45 -7.81
C GLN A 162 -23.84 -19.83 -7.13
N LYS A 163 -22.87 -20.69 -7.46
CA LYS A 163 -22.72 -22.02 -6.85
C LYS A 163 -22.47 -21.96 -5.33
N LEU A 164 -21.79 -20.91 -4.88
CA LEU A 164 -21.41 -20.72 -3.47
C LEU A 164 -22.43 -19.89 -2.69
N THR A 165 -23.54 -19.50 -3.31
CA THR A 165 -24.62 -18.77 -2.65
C THR A 165 -25.68 -19.74 -2.17
N VAL A 166 -26.04 -19.66 -0.88
CA VAL A 166 -27.01 -20.56 -0.26
C VAL A 166 -28.13 -19.74 0.37
N LYS A 167 -29.37 -20.07 0.00
CA LYS A 167 -30.60 -19.51 0.60
C LYS A 167 -31.34 -20.60 1.36
N GLN A 168 -31.80 -20.30 2.57
CA GLN A 168 -32.72 -21.14 3.35
C GLN A 168 -33.93 -20.29 3.74
N GLY A 169 -35.15 -20.80 3.48
CA GLY A 169 -36.38 -20.03 3.72
C GLY A 169 -36.40 -18.67 2.98
N GLY A 170 -35.81 -18.59 1.79
CA GLY A 170 -35.71 -17.37 1.00
C GLY A 170 -34.66 -16.36 1.47
N ARG A 171 -33.93 -16.64 2.56
CA ARG A 171 -32.89 -15.75 3.11
C ARG A 171 -31.50 -16.30 2.84
N PHE A 172 -30.55 -15.43 2.51
CA PHE A 172 -29.15 -15.83 2.39
C PHE A 172 -28.62 -16.32 3.75
N THR A 173 -28.06 -17.52 3.78
CA THR A 173 -27.29 -18.05 4.91
C THR A 173 -25.79 -17.99 4.65
N GLN A 174 -25.41 -18.07 3.36
CA GLN A 174 -24.09 -17.87 2.81
C GLN A 174 -24.21 -17.12 1.47
N ILE A 175 -23.25 -16.24 1.17
CA ILE A 175 -23.17 -15.57 -0.14
C ILE A 175 -21.86 -15.91 -0.84
N GLY A 176 -21.92 -16.00 -2.17
CA GLY A 176 -20.76 -16.27 -3.00
C GLY A 176 -19.74 -15.14 -2.99
N TYR A 177 -20.21 -13.89 -2.94
CA TYR A 177 -19.36 -12.71 -2.91
C TYR A 177 -19.83 -11.65 -1.91
N GLY A 178 -18.89 -11.11 -1.13
CA GLY A 178 -19.14 -10.02 -0.19
C GLY A 178 -19.23 -8.67 -0.88
N ILE A 179 -20.45 -8.24 -1.21
CA ILE A 179 -20.74 -6.95 -1.86
C ILE A 179 -20.51 -5.79 -0.87
N ALA A 180 -19.57 -4.90 -1.18
CA ALA A 180 -19.17 -3.77 -0.34
C ALA A 180 -18.92 -2.49 -1.18
N PRO A 181 -19.99 -1.80 -1.64
CA PRO A 181 -19.86 -0.60 -2.48
C PRO A 181 -19.12 0.56 -1.83
N ASP A 182 -19.19 0.65 -0.50
CA ASP A 182 -18.48 1.59 0.37
C ASP A 182 -17.13 1.03 0.88
N GLY A 183 -16.92 -0.28 0.72
CA GLY A 183 -15.67 -0.99 0.95
C GLY A 183 -14.79 -1.03 -0.31
N GLN A 184 -14.01 -2.08 -0.53
CA GLN A 184 -13.02 -2.10 -1.63
C GLN A 184 -13.63 -2.17 -3.05
N ASP A 185 -14.94 -2.46 -3.19
CA ASP A 185 -15.57 -2.54 -4.51
C ASP A 185 -15.59 -1.17 -5.23
N HIS A 186 -15.55 -0.06 -4.50
CA HIS A 186 -15.44 1.26 -5.14
C HIS A 186 -14.13 1.41 -5.94
N HIS A 187 -13.03 0.81 -5.47
CA HIS A 187 -11.75 0.79 -6.18
C HIS A 187 -11.80 -0.21 -7.34
N LEU A 188 -12.46 -1.36 -7.15
CA LEU A 188 -12.66 -2.36 -8.19
C LEU A 188 -13.39 -1.76 -9.39
N VAL A 189 -14.53 -1.09 -9.17
CA VAL A 189 -15.31 -0.48 -10.25
C VAL A 189 -14.46 0.57 -10.98
N ARG A 190 -13.85 1.51 -10.23
CA ARG A 190 -13.14 2.65 -10.79
C ARG A 190 -11.83 2.30 -11.50
N GLU A 191 -10.98 1.51 -10.87
CA GLU A 191 -9.63 1.26 -11.39
C GLU A 191 -9.54 -0.02 -12.20
N VAL A 192 -10.35 -1.04 -11.89
CA VAL A 192 -10.24 -2.33 -12.56
C VAL A 192 -11.25 -2.40 -13.69
N LEU A 193 -12.55 -2.39 -13.38
CA LEU A 193 -13.60 -2.65 -14.36
C LEU A 193 -13.64 -1.58 -15.46
N VAL A 194 -13.56 -0.29 -15.13
CA VAL A 194 -13.47 0.79 -16.14
C VAL A 194 -12.32 0.55 -17.11
N ARG A 195 -11.14 0.18 -16.60
CA ARG A 195 -9.95 -0.05 -17.43
C ARG A 195 -10.09 -1.30 -18.28
N GLN A 196 -10.57 -2.40 -17.70
CA GLN A 196 -10.80 -3.66 -18.40
C GLN A 196 -11.82 -3.49 -19.53
N PHE A 197 -12.84 -2.66 -19.33
CA PHE A 197 -13.82 -2.28 -20.35
C PHE A 197 -13.35 -1.16 -21.31
N GLY A 198 -12.04 -0.90 -21.35
CA GLY A 198 -11.43 -0.01 -22.35
C GLY A 198 -11.34 1.46 -21.96
N GLY A 199 -11.91 1.87 -20.82
CA GLY A 199 -11.89 3.25 -20.34
C GLY A 199 -10.61 3.66 -19.60
N LYS A 200 -10.54 4.95 -19.26
CA LYS A 200 -9.58 5.52 -18.30
C LYS A 200 -10.38 6.19 -17.18
N PRO A 201 -10.05 5.97 -15.89
CA PRO A 201 -10.76 6.63 -14.80
C PRO A 201 -10.39 8.11 -14.65
N TYR A 202 -9.17 8.48 -15.03
CA TYR A 202 -8.64 9.83 -14.91
C TYR A 202 -7.84 10.24 -16.14
N SER A 203 -7.70 11.55 -16.38
CA SER A 203 -6.77 12.10 -17.36
C SER A 203 -5.32 11.80 -16.98
N ASP A 204 -4.42 11.80 -17.97
CA ASP A 204 -3.01 11.46 -17.75
C ASP A 204 -2.31 12.46 -16.80
N ASP A 205 -2.83 13.68 -16.68
CA ASP A 205 -2.37 14.71 -15.73
C ASP A 205 -3.07 14.64 -14.35
N GLY A 206 -4.00 13.69 -14.16
CA GLY A 206 -4.75 13.48 -12.92
C GLY A 206 -5.76 14.59 -12.57
N LYS A 207 -6.00 15.56 -13.45
CA LYS A 207 -6.86 16.74 -13.15
C LYS A 207 -8.33 16.54 -13.47
N ARG A 208 -8.69 15.49 -14.23
CA ARG A 208 -10.07 15.23 -14.67
C ARG A 208 -10.48 13.80 -14.35
N VAL A 209 -11.71 13.65 -13.87
CA VAL A 209 -12.40 12.35 -13.79
C VAL A 209 -13.02 12.03 -15.15
N LEU A 210 -12.84 10.80 -15.62
CA LEU A 210 -13.21 10.35 -16.97
C LEU A 210 -14.12 9.10 -17.02
N TYR A 211 -14.47 8.50 -15.88
CA TYR A 211 -15.33 7.31 -15.84
C TYR A 211 -16.85 7.60 -15.93
N GLN A 212 -17.26 8.79 -16.36
CA GLN A 212 -18.65 9.13 -16.66
C GLN A 212 -19.11 8.71 -18.08
N GLY A 213 -18.19 8.14 -18.88
CA GLY A 213 -18.48 7.65 -20.23
C GLY A 213 -18.99 6.21 -20.28
N GLU A 214 -19.10 5.67 -21.50
CA GLU A 214 -19.63 4.32 -21.78
C GLU A 214 -18.94 3.22 -20.97
N ALA A 215 -17.61 3.24 -20.89
CA ALA A 215 -16.85 2.26 -20.11
C ALA A 215 -17.19 2.27 -18.61
N GLY A 216 -17.49 3.45 -18.05
CA GLY A 216 -17.89 3.57 -16.65
C GLY A 216 -19.33 3.16 -16.41
N LEU A 217 -20.24 3.48 -17.32
CA LEU A 217 -21.61 2.95 -17.28
C LEU A 217 -21.61 1.42 -17.36
N LYS A 218 -20.79 0.84 -18.25
CA LYS A 218 -20.62 -0.61 -18.38
C LYS A 218 -20.04 -1.22 -17.10
N ALA A 219 -19.01 -0.60 -16.50
CA ALA A 219 -18.43 -1.05 -15.24
C ALA A 219 -19.44 -1.06 -14.09
N LEU A 220 -20.19 0.04 -13.91
CA LEU A 220 -21.18 0.15 -12.84
C LEU A 220 -22.36 -0.81 -13.04
N SER A 221 -22.84 -0.93 -14.28
CA SER A 221 -23.91 -1.88 -14.62
C SER A 221 -23.49 -3.31 -14.35
N PHE A 222 -22.29 -3.69 -14.79
CA PHE A 222 -21.72 -5.01 -14.56
C PHE A 222 -21.62 -5.37 -13.07
N TYR A 223 -21.12 -4.43 -12.25
CA TYR A 223 -21.03 -4.61 -10.80
C TYR A 223 -22.41 -4.71 -10.14
N THR A 224 -23.35 -3.84 -10.51
CA THR A 224 -24.71 -3.87 -9.90
C THR A 224 -25.52 -5.10 -10.32
N ASP A 225 -25.25 -5.68 -11.49
CA ASP A 225 -25.85 -6.92 -11.95
C ASP A 225 -25.47 -8.13 -11.09
N TRP A 226 -24.32 -8.12 -10.40
CA TRP A 226 -23.95 -9.16 -9.42
C TRP A 226 -25.01 -9.34 -8.34
N VAL A 227 -25.64 -8.23 -7.91
CA VAL A 227 -26.75 -8.24 -6.96
C VAL A 227 -28.08 -8.42 -7.68
N ARG A 228 -28.35 -7.60 -8.70
CA ARG A 228 -29.69 -7.46 -9.29
C ARG A 228 -30.11 -8.61 -10.19
N LYS A 229 -29.15 -9.28 -10.82
CA LYS A 229 -29.41 -10.35 -11.82
C LYS A 229 -28.83 -11.68 -11.39
N HIS A 230 -27.60 -11.68 -10.88
CA HIS A 230 -26.87 -12.91 -10.60
C HIS A 230 -27.04 -13.40 -9.16
N GLU A 231 -27.51 -12.55 -8.26
CA GLU A 231 -27.76 -12.85 -6.84
C GLU A 231 -26.57 -13.49 -6.10
N ILE A 232 -25.32 -13.14 -6.46
CA ILE A 232 -24.13 -13.75 -5.81
C ILE A 232 -23.83 -13.18 -4.42
N GLY A 233 -24.55 -12.12 -4.03
CA GLY A 233 -24.42 -11.47 -2.73
C GLY A 233 -25.33 -10.25 -2.62
N ILE A 234 -25.36 -9.65 -1.43
CA ILE A 234 -26.09 -8.42 -1.13
C ILE A 234 -25.24 -7.48 -0.27
N PRO A 235 -25.39 -6.15 -0.41
CA PRO A 235 -24.80 -5.20 0.53
C PRO A 235 -25.27 -5.46 1.95
N GLY A 236 -24.40 -5.27 2.94
CA GLY A 236 -24.77 -5.36 4.36
C GLY A 236 -25.17 -6.76 4.84
N PHE A 237 -24.80 -7.83 4.12
CA PHE A 237 -25.04 -9.21 4.56
C PHE A 237 -24.47 -9.50 5.95
N PHE A 238 -23.32 -8.90 6.26
CA PHE A 238 -22.76 -8.80 7.60
C PHE A 238 -22.75 -7.32 8.04
N PRO A 239 -23.05 -7.03 9.31
CA PRO A 239 -23.11 -5.66 9.80
C PRO A 239 -21.73 -5.02 9.94
N GLY A 240 -21.70 -3.69 9.95
CA GLY A 240 -20.50 -2.88 10.18
C GLY A 240 -19.72 -2.53 8.90
N ASN A 241 -18.84 -1.53 9.01
CA ASN A 241 -18.11 -0.97 7.86
C ASN A 241 -17.15 -1.97 7.17
N ASN A 242 -16.77 -3.06 7.85
CA ASN A 242 -15.95 -4.14 7.30
C ASN A 242 -16.72 -5.47 7.21
N GLY A 243 -18.06 -5.43 7.18
CA GLY A 243 -18.90 -6.62 7.24
C GLY A 243 -18.57 -7.68 6.18
N TYR A 244 -18.18 -7.28 4.97
CA TYR A 244 -17.72 -8.23 3.94
C TYR A 244 -16.47 -9.03 4.38
N ARG A 245 -15.52 -8.39 5.05
CA ARG A 245 -14.32 -9.06 5.58
C ARG A 245 -14.64 -9.91 6.78
N ASP A 246 -15.46 -9.39 7.70
CA ASP A 246 -15.84 -10.11 8.92
C ASP A 246 -16.69 -11.34 8.58
N GLY A 247 -17.59 -11.23 7.60
CA GLY A 247 -18.38 -12.34 7.09
C GLY A 247 -17.54 -13.39 6.36
N PHE A 248 -16.46 -12.97 5.66
CA PHE A 248 -15.47 -13.89 5.11
C PHE A 248 -14.73 -14.62 6.22
N ILE A 249 -14.20 -13.90 7.22
CA ILE A 249 -13.53 -14.46 8.41
C ILE A 249 -14.42 -15.46 9.16
N ALA A 250 -15.72 -15.16 9.27
CA ALA A 250 -16.72 -16.03 9.88
C ALA A 250 -17.11 -17.24 9.00
N GLY A 251 -16.57 -17.37 7.78
CA GLY A 251 -16.85 -18.48 6.86
C GLY A 251 -18.20 -18.42 6.16
N ARG A 252 -18.92 -17.29 6.24
CA ARG A 252 -20.27 -17.10 5.66
C ARG A 252 -20.26 -16.39 4.30
N ILE A 253 -19.09 -15.92 3.87
CA ILE A 253 -18.87 -15.30 2.56
C ILE A 253 -17.76 -16.08 1.87
N ALA A 254 -18.01 -16.56 0.65
CA ALA A 254 -17.08 -17.48 -0.01
C ALA A 254 -15.92 -16.78 -0.74
N MET A 255 -16.17 -15.58 -1.28
CA MET A 255 -15.18 -14.74 -1.93
C MET A 255 -15.33 -13.28 -1.51
N ILE A 256 -14.20 -12.57 -1.41
CA ILE A 256 -14.16 -11.11 -1.31
C ILE A 256 -13.02 -10.56 -2.17
N ILE A 257 -13.15 -9.33 -2.64
CA ILE A 257 -12.02 -8.58 -3.18
C ILE A 257 -11.57 -7.60 -2.10
N ASP A 258 -10.30 -7.70 -1.72
CA ASP A 258 -9.70 -6.86 -0.70
C ASP A 258 -8.24 -6.58 -1.04
N GLY A 259 -7.58 -5.72 -0.27
CA GLY A 259 -6.17 -5.43 -0.45
C GLY A 259 -5.25 -6.36 0.34
N SER A 260 -3.96 -6.35 -0.01
CA SER A 260 -2.91 -7.06 0.72
C SER A 260 -2.92 -6.80 2.24
N PHE A 261 -3.28 -5.59 2.66
CA PHE A 261 -3.43 -5.21 4.06
C PHE A 261 -4.47 -6.03 4.85
N ALA A 262 -5.36 -6.77 4.18
CA ALA A 262 -6.32 -7.66 4.83
C ALA A 262 -5.71 -9.01 5.25
N ILE A 263 -4.57 -9.42 4.67
CA ILE A 263 -3.95 -10.74 4.89
C ILE A 263 -3.70 -11.00 6.38
N GLY A 264 -3.08 -10.05 7.10
CA GLY A 264 -2.79 -10.23 8.53
C GLY A 264 -4.06 -10.46 9.36
N THR A 265 -5.09 -9.65 9.14
CA THR A 265 -6.38 -9.76 9.83
C THR A 265 -7.09 -11.08 9.52
N ILE A 266 -7.13 -11.48 8.25
CA ILE A 266 -7.75 -12.75 7.82
C ILE A 266 -6.97 -13.94 8.39
N GLN A 267 -5.63 -13.91 8.35
CA GLN A 267 -4.79 -14.97 8.91
C GLN A 267 -5.04 -15.16 10.42
N GLN A 268 -5.25 -14.08 11.17
CA GLN A 268 -5.53 -14.13 12.61
C GLN A 268 -6.95 -14.59 12.92
N GLY A 269 -7.94 -14.20 12.10
CA GLY A 269 -9.35 -14.43 12.35
C GLY A 269 -9.91 -15.72 11.76
N ALA A 270 -9.59 -16.04 10.51
CA ALA A 270 -10.16 -17.18 9.81
C ALA A 270 -9.71 -18.51 10.43
N ARG A 271 -10.62 -19.49 10.44
CA ARG A 271 -10.38 -20.85 10.97
C ARG A 271 -10.57 -21.94 9.90
N PHE A 272 -10.58 -21.54 8.63
CA PHE A 272 -10.73 -22.40 7.46
C PHE A 272 -9.57 -22.17 6.49
N ASN A 273 -9.39 -23.07 5.51
CA ASN A 273 -8.38 -22.91 4.48
C ASN A 273 -8.81 -21.83 3.49
N TRP A 274 -8.00 -20.79 3.33
CA TRP A 274 -8.25 -19.72 2.38
C TRP A 274 -7.08 -19.54 1.41
N GLY A 275 -7.31 -18.76 0.36
CA GLY A 275 -6.29 -18.41 -0.61
C GLY A 275 -6.49 -17.01 -1.18
N VAL A 276 -5.46 -16.57 -1.90
CA VAL A 276 -5.44 -15.33 -2.66
C VAL A 276 -5.19 -15.66 -4.12
N ALA A 277 -5.83 -14.94 -5.04
CA ALA A 277 -5.66 -15.06 -6.47
C ALA A 277 -5.63 -13.67 -7.14
N GLU A 278 -5.11 -13.61 -8.37
CA GLU A 278 -5.26 -12.41 -9.21
C GLU A 278 -6.74 -12.07 -9.43
N LEU A 279 -7.03 -10.79 -9.68
CA LEU A 279 -8.38 -10.38 -10.06
C LEU A 279 -8.78 -11.01 -11.40
N PRO A 280 -10.05 -11.42 -11.56
CA PRO A 280 -10.53 -11.91 -12.83
C PRO A 280 -10.44 -10.88 -13.95
N LEU A 281 -10.39 -11.38 -15.19
CA LEU A 281 -10.35 -10.57 -16.40
C LEU A 281 -11.72 -10.57 -17.09
N GLU A 282 -11.95 -9.56 -17.92
CA GLU A 282 -13.14 -9.47 -18.80
C GLU A 282 -13.30 -10.69 -19.70
N ARG A 283 -12.18 -11.27 -20.14
CA ARG A 283 -12.11 -12.50 -20.93
C ARG A 283 -10.70 -13.11 -20.83
N PRO A 284 -10.48 -14.37 -21.23
CA PRO A 284 -9.13 -14.94 -21.31
C PRO A 284 -8.20 -14.05 -22.15
N GLY A 285 -7.01 -13.73 -21.64
CA GLY A 285 -6.07 -12.82 -22.29
C GLY A 285 -6.52 -11.34 -22.33
N GLY A 286 -7.58 -10.99 -21.60
CA GLY A 286 -8.07 -9.62 -21.47
C GLY A 286 -7.08 -8.69 -20.77
N ARG A 287 -7.41 -7.40 -20.75
CA ARG A 287 -6.56 -6.38 -20.13
C ARG A 287 -6.44 -6.63 -18.62
N LYS A 288 -5.22 -6.74 -18.11
CA LYS A 288 -4.95 -6.69 -16.66
C LYS A 288 -5.06 -5.25 -16.16
N ALA A 289 -5.75 -5.04 -15.04
CA ALA A 289 -5.86 -3.76 -14.37
C ALA A 289 -6.02 -3.99 -12.87
N ASN A 290 -5.50 -3.07 -12.07
CA ASN A 290 -5.65 -3.11 -10.62
C ASN A 290 -5.73 -1.71 -10.04
N PHE A 291 -6.33 -1.59 -8.86
CA PHE A 291 -6.09 -0.45 -7.99
C PHE A 291 -4.68 -0.59 -7.41
N GLY A 292 -3.97 0.53 -7.40
CA GLY A 292 -2.70 0.65 -6.72
C GLY A 292 -2.73 1.85 -5.80
N SER A 293 -2.24 1.68 -4.58
CA SER A 293 -1.94 2.80 -3.71
C SER A 293 -0.71 2.50 -2.88
N PHE A 294 -0.05 3.55 -2.41
CA PHE A 294 1.08 3.42 -1.51
C PHE A 294 1.24 4.65 -0.65
N TRP A 295 1.91 4.43 0.46
CA TRP A 295 2.52 5.50 1.22
C TRP A 295 3.96 5.62 0.79
N MET A 296 4.45 6.84 0.68
CA MET A 296 5.82 7.14 0.31
C MET A 296 6.49 7.99 1.39
N HIS A 297 7.82 8.05 1.34
CA HIS A 297 8.64 8.83 2.25
C HIS A 297 9.39 9.85 1.42
N GLY A 298 9.12 11.13 1.67
CA GLY A 298 9.71 12.26 0.94
C GLY A 298 10.57 13.14 1.85
N LEU A 299 11.43 13.95 1.23
CA LEU A 299 12.19 14.98 1.93
C LEU A 299 11.44 16.30 1.90
N THR A 300 11.52 17.06 2.99
CA THR A 300 11.03 18.44 3.04
C THR A 300 12.16 19.44 2.74
N PRO A 301 11.85 20.73 2.53
CA PRO A 301 12.88 21.77 2.43
C PRO A 301 13.76 21.95 3.67
N LEU A 302 13.36 21.40 4.84
CA LEU A 302 14.13 21.49 6.08
C LEU A 302 15.32 20.53 6.11
N ALA A 303 15.26 19.45 5.32
CA ALA A 303 16.35 18.49 5.15
C ALA A 303 17.49 19.12 4.32
N THR A 304 18.38 19.84 5.01
CA THR A 304 19.52 20.58 4.44
C THR A 304 20.85 20.10 5.03
N GLY A 305 21.95 20.34 4.30
CA GLY A 305 23.31 20.01 4.77
C GLY A 305 23.44 18.55 5.26
N PRO A 306 24.10 18.30 6.41
CA PRO A 306 24.26 16.96 6.96
C PRO A 306 22.95 16.22 7.24
N LYS A 307 21.85 16.95 7.55
CA LYS A 307 20.53 16.33 7.75
C LYS A 307 19.98 15.75 6.45
N ARG A 308 20.22 16.39 5.31
CA ARG A 308 19.82 15.88 3.99
C ARG A 308 20.48 14.54 3.70
N GLU A 309 21.77 14.44 3.96
CA GLU A 309 22.53 13.20 3.77
C GLU A 309 22.04 12.09 4.70
N ALA A 310 21.85 12.40 5.98
CA ALA A 310 21.29 11.47 6.95
C ALA A 310 19.87 11.01 6.57
N ALA A 311 19.02 11.93 6.10
CA ALA A 311 17.67 11.64 5.64
C ALA A 311 17.66 10.75 4.41
N LEU A 312 18.54 10.98 3.43
CA LEU A 312 18.70 10.10 2.26
C LEU A 312 19.17 8.69 2.66
N ARG A 313 20.11 8.58 3.61
CA ARG A 313 20.51 7.27 4.17
C ARG A 313 19.35 6.57 4.86
N PHE A 314 18.56 7.30 5.64
CA PHE A 314 17.37 6.76 6.28
C PHE A 314 16.34 6.28 5.26
N LEU A 315 16.05 7.09 4.23
CA LEU A 315 15.19 6.66 3.11
C LEU A 315 15.72 5.39 2.45
N ALA A 316 17.04 5.28 2.24
CA ALA A 316 17.62 4.14 1.55
C ALA A 316 17.48 2.86 2.36
N PHE A 317 17.64 2.98 3.68
CA PHE A 317 17.44 1.91 4.64
C PHE A 317 15.98 1.47 4.71
N ILE A 318 15.03 2.41 4.91
CA ILE A 318 13.61 2.03 5.08
C ILE A 318 12.94 1.53 3.79
N THR A 319 13.61 1.69 2.65
CA THR A 319 13.15 1.17 1.35
C THR A 319 14.05 0.06 0.82
N SER A 320 14.95 -0.50 1.64
CA SER A 320 15.76 -1.67 1.27
C SER A 320 14.92 -2.94 1.18
N GLU A 321 15.36 -3.92 0.39
CA GLU A 321 14.68 -5.23 0.28
C GLU A 321 14.46 -5.89 1.66
N GLU A 322 15.47 -5.87 2.52
CA GLU A 322 15.39 -6.42 3.88
C GLU A 322 14.29 -5.72 4.70
N THR A 323 14.26 -4.38 4.67
CA THR A 323 13.23 -3.62 5.37
C THR A 323 11.85 -3.91 4.81
N GLN A 324 11.70 -4.01 3.50
CA GLN A 324 10.41 -4.28 2.87
C GLN A 324 9.92 -5.70 3.18
N ARG A 325 10.81 -6.69 3.30
CA ARG A 325 10.46 -8.04 3.79
C ARG A 325 9.98 -7.99 5.24
N TYR A 326 10.70 -7.29 6.10
CA TYR A 326 10.25 -7.07 7.49
C TYR A 326 8.89 -6.35 7.54
N TRP A 327 8.68 -5.36 6.67
CA TRP A 327 7.41 -4.65 6.56
C TRP A 327 6.26 -5.56 6.15
N LEU A 328 6.49 -6.45 5.18
CA LEU A 328 5.51 -7.47 4.78
C LEU A 328 5.15 -8.38 5.95
N GLU A 329 6.13 -8.87 6.71
CA GLU A 329 5.90 -9.77 7.85
C GLU A 329 5.14 -9.10 9.00
N LYS A 330 5.40 -7.82 9.28
CA LYS A 330 4.82 -7.12 10.44
C LYS A 330 3.55 -6.33 10.12
N VAL A 331 3.44 -5.80 8.91
CA VAL A 331 2.33 -4.93 8.48
C VAL A 331 1.42 -5.64 7.48
N GLY A 332 1.90 -6.62 6.73
CA GLY A 332 1.12 -7.35 5.72
C GLY A 332 0.98 -6.62 4.38
N GLU A 333 1.70 -5.50 4.19
CA GLU A 333 1.69 -4.77 2.92
C GLU A 333 2.78 -5.30 1.99
N LEU A 334 2.50 -5.35 0.69
CA LEU A 334 3.40 -5.94 -0.29
C LEU A 334 4.62 -5.04 -0.50
N PRO A 335 5.84 -5.61 -0.62
CA PRO A 335 7.01 -4.85 -1.00
C PRO A 335 6.75 -4.02 -2.26
N ALA A 336 7.19 -2.77 -2.24
CA ALA A 336 7.23 -1.93 -3.42
C ALA A 336 8.41 -2.28 -4.35
N SER A 337 9.44 -2.95 -3.82
CA SER A 337 10.52 -3.53 -4.59
C SER A 337 10.06 -4.76 -5.36
N LYS A 338 10.68 -5.00 -6.52
CA LYS A 338 10.50 -6.20 -7.35
C LYS A 338 11.23 -7.43 -6.81
N ASN A 339 12.23 -7.21 -5.95
CA ASN A 339 13.18 -8.24 -5.50
C ASN A 339 12.78 -8.85 -4.17
#